data_AF-T1AV54-F1
#
_entry.id   AF-T1AV54-F1
#
_cell.length_a   1.000
_cell.length_b   1.000
_cell.length_c   1.000
_cell.angle_alpha   90.00
_cell.angle_beta   90.00
_cell.angle_gamma   90.00
#
_symmetry.space_group_name_H-M   'P 1'
#
loop_
_entity.id
_entity.type
_entity.pdbx_description
1 polymer ?
#
loop_
_entity_poly.entity_id
_entity_poly.type
_entity_poly.pdbx_seq_one_letter_code
_entity_poly.pdbx_strand_id
1 'polypeptide(L)' 'MSKHHLPRGLDDRARDQNSPKAGEIREKRGDTLVRTLHRDYGQGFAPGVRGDMRLDTLRERTGLSLHQLVKKGPGLKR' A
#
# COMPACT_ATOMS: atom_id res chain seq x y z
N MET A 1 19.75 2.28 21.48
CA MET A 1 18.31 2.20 21.16
C MET A 1 18.15 1.26 19.97
N SER A 2 17.95 -0.04 20.24
CA SER A 2 17.76 -1.05 19.21
C SER A 2 16.50 -0.73 18.42
N LYS A 3 16.64 -0.28 17.16
CA LYS A 3 15.52 -0.21 16.23
C LYS A 3 15.02 -1.64 16.10
N HIS A 4 13.92 -1.97 16.79
CA HIS A 4 13.18 -3.19 16.49
C HIS A 4 12.78 -3.07 15.02
N HIS A 5 13.54 -3.71 14.14
CA HIS A 5 13.14 -3.95 12.77
C HIS A 5 11.93 -4.88 12.86
N LEU A 6 10.74 -4.30 13.04
CA LEU A 6 9.51 -5.04 12.79
C LEU A 6 9.67 -5.70 11.42
N PRO A 7 9.34 -6.99 11.26
CA PRO A 7 9.40 -7.64 9.97
C PRO A 7 8.57 -6.79 9.02
N ARG A 8 9.24 -6.07 8.11
CA ARG A 8 8.59 -5.16 7.19
C ARG A 8 7.56 -5.99 6.44
N GLY A 9 6.32 -5.50 6.38
CA GLY A 9 5.31 -6.11 5.53
C GLY A 9 5.83 -6.22 4.09
N LEU A 10 5.11 -6.98 3.25
CA LEU A 10 5.44 -7.17 1.83
C LEU A 10 5.62 -5.85 1.05
N ASP A 11 5.20 -4.72 1.63
CA ASP A 11 5.20 -3.37 1.08
C ASP A 11 5.51 -2.30 2.16
N ASP A 12 6.40 -2.59 3.12
CA ASP A 12 6.82 -1.71 4.22
C ASP A 12 5.70 -1.25 5.19
N ARG A 13 4.48 -1.74 5.03
CA ARG A 13 3.38 -1.46 5.95
C ARG A 13 3.53 -2.21 7.28
N ALA A 14 3.10 -1.56 8.35
CA ALA A 14 3.03 -2.18 9.67
C ALA A 14 1.96 -3.30 9.69
N ARG A 15 2.28 -4.39 10.40
CA ARG A 15 1.31 -5.43 10.74
C ARG A 15 0.51 -5.01 11.97
N ASP A 16 -0.75 -5.40 12.03
CA ASP A 16 -1.57 -5.20 13.23
C ASP A 16 -0.96 -6.02 14.39
N GLN A 17 -1.01 -5.44 15.59
CA GLN A 17 -0.50 -6.07 16.81
C GLN A 17 -1.63 -6.54 17.74
N ASN A 18 -2.88 -6.15 17.45
CA ASN A 18 -4.01 -6.42 18.32
C ASN A 18 -4.84 -7.58 17.78
N SER A 19 -5.18 -8.52 18.66
CA SER A 19 -6.18 -9.55 18.36
C SER A 19 -7.55 -8.89 18.10
N PRO A 20 -8.33 -9.37 17.12
CA PRO A 20 -8.17 -10.61 16.35
C PRO A 20 -7.32 -10.48 15.07
N LYS A 21 -6.88 -9.27 14.70
CA LYS A 21 -6.18 -9.01 13.42
C LYS A 21 -4.66 -9.10 13.51
N ALA A 22 -4.12 -9.48 14.66
CA ALA A 22 -2.69 -9.55 14.92
C ALA A 22 -1.96 -10.32 13.81
N GLY A 23 -1.01 -9.67 13.14
CA GLY A 23 -0.25 -10.20 12.02
C GLY A 23 -0.75 -9.81 10.62
N GLU A 24 -1.97 -9.28 10.47
CA GLU A 24 -2.48 -8.76 9.20
C GLU A 24 -1.77 -7.47 8.79
N ILE A 25 -1.56 -7.26 7.49
CA ILE A 25 -1.02 -5.98 7.01
C ILE A 25 -2.11 -4.91 7.12
N ARG A 26 -1.81 -3.83 7.85
CA ARG A 26 -2.77 -2.73 8.05
C ARG A 26 -3.17 -2.11 6.71
N GLU A 27 -4.47 -2.00 6.46
CA GLU A 27 -4.99 -1.32 5.27
C GLU A 27 -4.74 0.19 5.31
N LYS A 28 -4.44 0.78 4.14
CA LYS A 28 -4.50 2.25 3.97
C LYS A 28 -5.97 2.66 3.81
N ARG A 29 -6.30 3.87 4.27
CA ARG A 29 -7.65 4.43 4.14
C ARG A 29 -8.02 4.63 2.67
N GLY A 30 -9.29 4.40 2.33
CA GLY A 30 -9.81 4.56 0.96
C GLY A 30 -9.68 5.98 0.41
N ASP A 31 -9.76 6.99 1.28
CA ASP A 31 -9.59 8.41 0.93
C ASP A 31 -8.12 8.80 0.64
N THR A 32 -7.17 7.87 0.75
CA THR A 32 -5.77 8.13 0.42
C THR A 32 -5.65 8.46 -1.07
N LEU A 33 -5.05 9.61 -1.39
CA LEU A 33 -4.83 10.02 -2.77
C LEU A 33 -3.71 9.22 -3.44
N VAL A 34 -3.86 8.92 -4.73
CA VAL A 34 -2.86 8.19 -5.53
C VAL A 34 -1.51 8.89 -5.55
N ARG A 35 -1.45 10.23 -5.50
CA ARG A 35 -0.19 10.98 -5.35
C ARG A 35 0.58 10.66 -4.08
N THR A 36 -0.14 10.38 -2.99
CA THR A 36 0.48 9.95 -1.72
C THR A 36 1.03 8.54 -1.88
N LEU A 37 0.29 7.67 -2.57
CA LEU A 37 0.72 6.30 -2.87
C LEU A 37 1.93 6.27 -3.82
N HIS A 38 2.03 7.20 -4.78
CA HIS A 38 3.23 7.35 -5.60
C HIS A 38 4.46 7.75 -4.79
N ARG A 39 4.29 8.55 -3.74
CA ARG A 39 5.39 8.90 -2.85
C ARG A 39 5.81 7.72 -1.98
N ASP A 40 4.84 6.96 -1.48
CA ASP A 40 5.07 5.83 -0.59
C ASP A 40 5.61 4.59 -1.36
N TYR A 41 5.12 4.33 -2.58
CA TYR A 41 5.41 3.11 -3.37
C TYR A 41 6.16 3.37 -4.69
N GLY A 42 6.44 4.63 -5.02
CA GLY A 42 7.13 5.04 -6.25
C GLY A 42 6.18 5.51 -7.36
N GLN A 43 6.72 6.32 -8.28
CA GLN A 43 5.96 6.88 -9.42
C GLN A 43 5.34 5.82 -10.33
N GLY A 44 5.87 4.60 -10.33
CA GLY A 44 5.32 3.50 -11.10
C GLY A 44 4.07 2.84 -10.50
N PHE A 45 3.66 3.21 -9.29
CA PHE A 45 2.42 2.74 -8.69
C PHE A 45 1.21 3.23 -9.51
N ALA A 46 0.32 2.36 -9.99
CA ALA A 46 -0.88 2.75 -10.75
C ALA A 46 -0.59 3.72 -11.93
N PRO A 47 0.21 3.31 -12.93
CA PRO A 47 0.59 4.18 -14.03
C PRO A 47 -0.64 4.62 -14.84
N GLY A 48 -0.68 5.89 -15.25
CA GLY A 48 -1.80 6.46 -16.00
C GLY A 48 -3.02 6.85 -15.14
N VAL A 49 -2.94 6.70 -13.83
CA VAL A 49 -3.97 7.17 -12.90
C VAL A 49 -3.63 8.59 -12.43
N ARG A 50 -4.64 9.46 -12.36
CA ARG A 50 -4.45 10.82 -11.83
C ARG A 50 -4.12 10.77 -10.35
N GLY A 51 -3.15 11.56 -9.90
CA GLY A 51 -2.69 11.57 -8.51
C GLY A 51 -3.74 12.07 -7.49
N ASP A 52 -4.78 12.77 -7.93
CA ASP A 52 -5.91 13.21 -7.10
C ASP A 52 -7.04 12.17 -6.99
N MET A 53 -6.92 11.02 -7.66
CA MET A 53 -7.83 9.90 -7.47
C MET A 53 -7.67 9.32 -6.06
N ARG A 54 -8.78 8.92 -5.45
CA ARG A 54 -8.80 8.20 -4.16
C ARG A 54 -8.50 6.71 -4.35
N LEU A 55 -7.91 6.09 -3.33
CA LEU A 55 -7.58 4.68 -3.31
C LEU A 55 -8.83 3.79 -3.40
N ASP A 56 -9.93 4.16 -2.74
CA ASP A 56 -11.20 3.44 -2.84
C ASP A 56 -11.68 3.31 -4.30
N THR A 57 -11.73 4.43 -5.01
CA THR A 57 -12.14 4.54 -6.40
C THR A 57 -11.19 3.76 -7.31
N LEU A 58 -9.88 3.80 -7.01
CA LEU A 58 -8.89 3.01 -7.72
C LEU A 58 -9.12 1.50 -7.51
N ARG A 59 -9.40 1.06 -6.27
CA ARG A 59 -9.72 -0.34 -5.96
C ARG A 59 -11.00 -0.77 -6.67
N GLU A 60 -12.04 0.06 -6.69
CA GLU A 60 -13.30 -0.22 -7.38
C GLU A 60 -13.12 -0.33 -8.90
N ARG A 61 -12.38 0.60 -9.53
CA ARG A 61 -12.13 0.60 -10.97
C ARG A 61 -11.28 -0.58 -11.44
N THR A 62 -10.35 -1.03 -10.61
CA THR A 62 -9.40 -2.09 -10.97
C THR A 62 -9.82 -3.46 -10.45
N GLY A 63 -10.71 -3.52 -9.44
CA GLY A 63 -11.02 -4.72 -8.68
C GLY A 63 -9.83 -5.25 -7.85
N LEU A 64 -8.77 -4.45 -7.68
CA LEU A 64 -7.54 -4.88 -7.03
C LEU A 64 -7.41 -4.27 -5.64
N SER A 65 -6.89 -5.06 -4.69
CA SER A 65 -6.45 -4.55 -3.40
C SER A 65 -5.17 -3.74 -3.53
N LEU A 66 -4.88 -2.89 -2.52
CA LEU A 66 -3.64 -2.10 -2.50
C LEU A 66 -2.40 -2.99 -2.66
N HIS A 67 -2.37 -4.15 -1.99
CA HIS A 67 -1.27 -5.10 -2.11
C HIS A 67 -1.08 -5.61 -3.55
N GLN A 68 -2.17 -5.92 -4.25
CA GLN A 68 -2.11 -6.35 -5.65
C GLN A 68 -1.63 -5.20 -6.56
N LEU A 69 -2.05 -3.97 -6.30
CA LEU A 69 -1.61 -2.78 -7.03
C LEU A 69 -0.10 -2.54 -6.86
N VAL A 70 0.42 -2.68 -5.64
CA VAL A 70 1.86 -2.56 -5.36
C VAL A 70 2.64 -3.65 -6.09
N LYS A 71 2.17 -4.91 -6.08
CA LYS A 71 2.81 -6.02 -6.79
C LYS A 71 2.82 -5.86 -8.32
N LYS A 72 1.85 -5.13 -8.88
CA LYS A 72 1.73 -4.88 -10.32
C LYS A 72 2.58 -3.70 -10.82
N GLY A 73 3.02 -2.81 -9.93
CA GLY A 73 3.90 -1.68 -10.25
C GLY A 73 5.36 -2.09 -10.45
N PRO A 74 6.19 -1.27 -11.12
CA PRO A 74 7.60 -1.53 -11.31
C PRO A 74 8.34 -1.32 -9.99
N GLY A 75 8.55 -2.41 -9.26
CA GLY A 75 9.59 -2.47 -8.23
C GLY A 75 9.09 -2.60 -6.80
N LEU A 76 8.58 -3.79 -6.46
CA LEU A 76 9.11 -4.41 -5.25
C LEU A 76 10.44 -5.05 -5.67
N LYS A 77 11.56 -4.33 -5.48
CA LYS A 77 12.87 -4.99 -5.60
C LYS A 77 12.90 -6.11 -4.56
N ARG A 78 13.01 -7.34 -5.04
CA ARG A 78 13.25 -8.55 -4.26
C ARG A 78 14.57 -8.45 -3.51
#